data_AF-A0A7K2MLV4-F1
#
_entry.id   AF-A0A7K2MLV4-F1
#
_cell.length_a   1.000
_cell.length_b   1.000
_cell.length_c   1.000
_cell.angle_alpha   90.00
_cell.angle_beta   90.00
_cell.angle_gamma   90.00
#
_symmetry.space_group_name_H-M   'P 1'
#
loop_
_entity.id
_entity.type
_entity.pdbx_description
1 polymer ?
#
loop_
_entity_poly.entity_id
_entity_poly.type
_entity_poly.pdbx_seq_one_letter_code
_entity_poly.pdbx_strand_id
1 'polypeptide(L)'
;ATKAMDTTRPVVDASGYAHRVAETDVYDSHNYEQDPAAFRQLMSGLAKDAPFVNAHESGAPYSQPYRGQPYFVSEFGGVWWDPEAAADRSGEDRTVSWGYGERVRNEDEFHERFGGLTEVLLGDPGMFGYCYTQLTDVFQEQNGIYRFDRSEKLDVARIRAAQLRPAAIEEPED
;
A
#
# COMPACT_ATOMS: atom_id res chain seq x y z
N ALA A 1 26.40 -1.35 7.14
CA ALA A 1 27.12 -1.38 5.85
C ALA A 1 26.82 -0.13 5.01
N THR A 2 25.55 0.14 4.67
CA THR A 2 25.14 1.31 3.85
C THR A 2 25.68 2.64 4.37
N LYS A 3 25.43 2.98 5.64
CA LYS A 3 25.93 4.24 6.24
C LYS A 3 27.45 4.35 6.35
N ALA A 4 28.18 3.23 6.32
CA ALA A 4 29.64 3.26 6.29
C ALA A 4 30.17 3.66 4.90
N MET A 5 29.37 3.47 3.85
CA MET A 5 29.71 3.86 2.47
C MET A 5 29.22 5.27 2.15
N ASP A 6 28.03 5.64 2.61
CA ASP A 6 27.41 6.94 2.35
C ASP A 6 26.45 7.31 3.48
N THR A 7 26.77 8.38 4.22
CA THR A 7 25.95 8.89 5.32
C THR A 7 24.84 9.84 4.87
N THR A 8 24.77 10.17 3.58
CA THR A 8 23.80 11.14 3.05
C THR A 8 22.49 10.50 2.59
N ARG A 9 22.48 9.17 2.43
CA ARG A 9 21.30 8.41 1.97
C ARG A 9 20.50 7.85 3.16
N PRO A 10 19.19 8.15 3.26
CA PRO A 10 18.31 7.49 4.21
C PRO A 10 18.26 5.97 3.96
N VAL A 11 18.15 5.20 5.04
CA VAL A 11 18.08 3.73 5.00
C VAL A 11 16.73 3.26 5.50
N VAL A 12 16.06 2.45 4.68
CA VAL A 12 15.05 1.46 5.07
C VAL A 12 15.76 0.11 5.08
N ASP A 13 15.77 -0.61 6.20
CA ASP A 13 16.52 -1.88 6.33
C ASP A 13 15.81 -3.07 5.69
N ALA A 14 14.48 -3.10 5.81
CA ALA A 14 13.58 -4.04 5.17
C ALA A 14 12.31 -3.30 4.77
N SER A 15 11.71 -3.67 3.64
CA SER A 15 10.40 -3.13 3.23
C SER A 15 9.29 -3.93 3.91
N GLY A 16 8.55 -3.27 4.79
CA GLY A 16 7.51 -3.84 5.62
C GLY A 16 8.01 -4.97 6.52
N TYR A 17 7.08 -5.53 7.29
CA TYR A 17 7.29 -6.72 8.12
C TYR A 17 8.40 -6.60 9.17
N ALA A 18 9.66 -6.85 8.81
CA ALA A 18 10.75 -7.19 9.73
C ALA A 18 11.89 -6.15 9.73
N HIS A 19 11.66 -4.97 10.29
CA HIS A 19 12.72 -4.05 10.67
C HIS A 19 13.57 -4.64 11.79
N ARG A 20 14.85 -4.91 11.52
CA ARG A 20 15.78 -5.56 12.46
C ARG A 20 16.96 -4.68 12.85
N VAL A 21 17.14 -3.54 12.21
CA VAL A 21 18.27 -2.63 12.44
C VAL A 21 17.82 -1.43 13.26
N ALA A 22 18.49 -1.16 14.38
CA ALA A 22 18.13 -0.04 15.24
C ALA A 22 18.40 1.30 14.55
N GLU A 23 19.41 1.40 13.69
CA GLU A 23 19.85 2.63 13.04
C GLU A 23 19.07 2.97 11.76
N THR A 24 17.99 2.24 11.44
CA THR A 24 17.09 2.51 10.30
C THR A 24 16.49 3.92 10.39
N ASP A 25 16.61 4.68 9.31
CA ASP A 25 16.17 6.08 9.24
C ASP A 25 14.67 6.21 8.96
N VAL A 26 14.12 5.30 8.15
CA VAL A 26 12.73 5.35 7.67
C VAL A 26 12.04 4.05 8.04
N TYR A 27 10.86 4.15 8.64
CA TYR A 27 10.05 2.99 9.04
C TYR A 27 8.91 2.82 8.06
N ASP A 28 8.49 1.59 7.78
CA ASP A 28 7.37 1.35 6.88
C ASP A 28 6.50 0.17 7.31
N SER A 29 5.42 -0.05 6.58
CA SER A 29 4.57 -1.22 6.74
C SER A 29 3.92 -1.64 5.44
N HIS A 30 3.44 -2.88 5.42
CA HIS A 30 2.58 -3.40 4.37
C HIS A 30 1.16 -3.55 4.90
N ASN A 31 0.16 -3.00 4.22
CA ASN A 31 -1.22 -3.18 4.62
C ASN A 31 -2.15 -3.36 3.42
N TYR A 32 -2.74 -4.54 3.35
CA TYR A 32 -3.58 -5.00 2.24
C TYR A 32 -5.09 -4.99 2.56
N GLU A 33 -5.49 -4.33 3.65
CA GLU A 33 -6.91 -4.08 3.94
C GLU A 33 -7.55 -3.31 2.78
N GLN A 34 -8.71 -3.80 2.33
CA GLN A 34 -9.38 -3.35 1.11
C GLN A 34 -10.53 -2.39 1.41
N ASP A 35 -11.09 -2.39 2.62
CA ASP A 35 -12.10 -1.43 3.04
C ASP A 35 -11.43 -0.13 3.50
N PRO A 36 -11.66 1.02 2.82
CA PRO A 36 -11.11 2.30 3.22
C PRO A 36 -11.44 2.70 4.66
N ALA A 37 -12.61 2.31 5.18
CA ALA A 37 -12.99 2.64 6.56
C ALA A 37 -12.15 1.85 7.57
N ALA A 38 -11.97 0.54 7.38
CA ALA A 38 -11.11 -0.29 8.20
C ALA A 38 -9.63 0.12 8.08
N PHE A 39 -9.17 0.38 6.86
CA PHE A 39 -7.81 0.85 6.59
C PHE A 39 -7.50 2.18 7.31
N ARG A 40 -8.46 3.12 7.34
CA ARG A 40 -8.37 4.36 8.12
C ARG A 40 -8.18 4.11 9.61
N GLN A 41 -8.91 3.16 10.18
CA GLN A 41 -8.75 2.81 11.60
C GLN A 41 -7.35 2.27 11.87
N LEU A 42 -6.86 1.37 11.01
CA LEU A 42 -5.51 0.79 11.13
C LEU A 42 -4.41 1.86 11.03
N MET A 43 -4.54 2.83 10.11
CA MET A 43 -3.52 3.87 9.90
C MET A 43 -3.58 5.02 10.92
N SER A 44 -4.67 5.17 11.68
CA SER A 44 -4.90 6.34 12.55
C SER A 44 -3.94 6.54 13.72
N GLY A 45 -3.03 5.59 13.98
CA GLY A 45 -2.16 5.58 15.14
C GLY A 45 -0.89 6.45 14.99
N LEU A 46 -0.54 6.88 13.78
CA LEU A 46 0.71 7.59 13.51
C LEU A 46 0.84 8.90 14.30
N ALA A 47 -0.23 9.71 14.37
CA ALA A 47 -0.28 10.96 15.15
C ALA A 47 -0.10 10.76 16.68
N LYS A 48 -0.08 9.50 17.16
CA LYS A 48 0.13 9.12 18.56
C LYS A 48 1.43 8.35 18.77
N ASP A 49 2.36 8.42 17.82
CA ASP A 49 3.60 7.64 17.80
C ASP A 49 3.38 6.11 17.86
N ALA A 50 2.21 5.66 17.40
CA ALA A 50 1.82 4.26 17.39
C ALA A 50 1.32 3.86 16.00
N PRO A 51 2.16 3.99 14.94
CA PRO A 51 1.76 3.62 13.60
C PRO A 51 1.40 2.14 13.52
N PHE A 52 0.70 1.77 12.45
CA PHE A 52 0.52 0.37 12.13
C PHE A 52 1.88 -0.30 11.88
N VAL A 53 2.08 -1.46 12.49
CA VAL A 53 3.27 -2.28 12.28
C VAL A 53 2.80 -3.71 12.03
N ASN A 54 3.35 -4.34 10.99
CA ASN A 54 3.11 -5.75 10.73
C ASN A 54 3.51 -6.59 11.96
N ALA A 55 2.70 -7.60 12.30
CA ALA A 55 2.95 -8.51 13.40
C ALA A 55 2.55 -9.94 13.01
N HIS A 56 3.09 -10.93 13.73
CA HIS A 56 2.65 -12.31 13.61
C HIS A 56 1.15 -12.42 13.84
N GLU A 57 0.51 -13.47 13.33
CA GLU A 57 -0.92 -13.75 13.60
C GLU A 57 -1.22 -13.83 15.11
N SER A 58 -0.22 -14.22 15.92
CA SER A 58 -0.30 -14.23 17.39
C SER A 58 -0.26 -12.83 18.04
N GLY A 59 -0.06 -11.77 17.25
CA GLY A 59 0.21 -10.41 17.71
C GLY A 59 1.67 -10.16 18.14
N ALA A 60 2.54 -11.17 18.07
CA ALA A 60 3.95 -10.98 18.40
C ALA A 60 4.64 -10.05 17.38
N PRO A 61 5.49 -9.11 17.81
CA PRO A 61 6.15 -8.18 16.89
C PRO A 61 7.23 -8.88 16.07
N TYR A 62 7.28 -8.59 14.77
CA TYR A 62 8.42 -8.95 13.91
C TYR A 62 9.58 -7.97 14.07
N SER A 63 9.24 -6.71 14.31
CA SER A 63 10.13 -5.57 14.12
C SER A 63 10.67 -5.03 15.43
N GLN A 64 11.81 -4.36 15.34
CA GLN A 64 12.21 -3.38 16.36
C GLN A 64 11.12 -2.31 16.48
N PRO A 65 10.85 -1.77 17.69
CA PRO A 65 9.83 -0.74 17.86
C PRO A 65 10.08 0.49 16.99
N TYR A 66 9.00 1.09 16.49
CA TYR A 66 9.00 2.43 15.93
C TYR A 66 9.44 3.46 17.00
N ARG A 67 10.20 4.48 16.60
CA ARG A 67 10.77 5.49 17.51
C ARG A 67 10.66 6.93 16.98
N GLY A 68 9.65 7.23 16.17
CA GLY A 68 9.44 8.57 15.61
C GLY A 68 10.16 8.82 14.27
N GLN A 69 10.52 7.75 13.55
CA GLN A 69 11.10 7.87 12.21
C GLN A 69 10.07 8.38 11.19
N PRO A 70 10.45 9.01 10.07
CA PRO A 70 9.54 9.16 8.93
C PRO A 70 8.89 7.81 8.60
N TYR A 71 7.57 7.81 8.47
CA TYR A 71 6.77 6.60 8.27
C TYR A 71 5.98 6.66 6.97
N PHE A 72 5.91 5.54 6.26
CA PHE A 72 5.08 5.39 5.07
C PHE A 72 4.55 3.96 4.89
N VAL A 73 3.49 3.78 4.11
CA VAL A 73 3.01 2.44 3.73
C VAL A 73 3.69 2.03 2.42
N SER A 74 4.73 1.22 2.52
CA SER A 74 5.56 0.80 1.39
C SER A 74 4.94 -0.31 0.54
N GLU A 75 3.83 -0.88 1.00
CA GLU A 75 2.97 -1.70 0.17
C GLU A 75 1.51 -1.61 0.63
N PHE A 76 0.62 -1.19 -0.27
CA PHE A 76 -0.82 -1.20 -0.04
C PHE A 76 -1.60 -1.47 -1.32
N GLY A 77 -2.89 -1.73 -1.15
CA GLY A 77 -3.79 -1.97 -2.28
C GLY A 77 -3.73 -3.42 -2.72
N GLY A 78 -3.27 -3.69 -3.94
CA GLY A 78 -3.33 -5.03 -4.51
C GLY A 78 -4.75 -5.48 -4.79
N VAL A 79 -5.61 -4.54 -5.19
CA VAL A 79 -7.04 -4.76 -5.48
C VAL A 79 -7.19 -5.80 -6.58
N TRP A 80 -7.89 -6.90 -6.28
CA TRP A 80 -8.10 -7.97 -7.25
C TRP A 80 -9.09 -7.53 -8.34
N TRP A 81 -8.60 -7.39 -9.58
CA TRP A 81 -9.42 -7.00 -10.73
C TRP A 81 -8.87 -7.59 -12.03
N ASP A 82 -9.71 -8.27 -12.80
CA ASP A 82 -9.42 -8.69 -14.18
C ASP A 82 -10.72 -8.53 -14.99
N PRO A 83 -10.79 -7.64 -15.99
CA PRO A 83 -12.03 -7.44 -16.74
C PRO A 83 -12.46 -8.68 -17.54
N GLU A 84 -11.53 -9.49 -18.07
CA GLU A 84 -11.83 -10.72 -18.80
C GLU A 84 -12.32 -11.83 -17.87
N ALA A 85 -11.62 -12.05 -16.76
CA ALA A 85 -12.05 -13.07 -15.81
C ALA A 85 -13.36 -12.69 -15.10
N ALA A 86 -13.79 -11.42 -15.13
CA ALA A 86 -15.08 -11.00 -14.60
C ALA A 86 -16.22 -11.34 -15.56
N ALA A 87 -15.92 -11.45 -16.85
CA ALA A 87 -16.88 -11.88 -17.87
C ALA A 87 -17.05 -13.41 -17.89
N ASP A 88 -16.06 -14.16 -17.42
CA ASP A 88 -16.08 -15.63 -17.38
C ASP A 88 -16.59 -16.20 -16.04
N ARG A 89 -17.25 -17.38 -16.12
CA ARG A 89 -17.82 -18.08 -14.95
C ARG A 89 -16.78 -18.65 -13.96
N SER A 90 -15.49 -18.53 -14.25
CA SER A 90 -14.37 -18.96 -13.40
C SER A 90 -13.79 -17.84 -12.53
N GLY A 91 -14.38 -16.64 -12.56
CA GLY A 91 -13.81 -15.43 -11.96
C GLY A 91 -13.57 -15.45 -10.44
N GLU A 92 -14.00 -16.46 -9.70
CA GLU A 92 -13.78 -16.52 -8.25
C GLU A 92 -12.75 -17.57 -7.83
N ASP A 93 -12.20 -18.35 -8.79
CA ASP A 93 -11.21 -19.37 -8.47
C ASP A 93 -9.84 -18.75 -8.16
N ARG A 94 -9.52 -18.65 -6.87
CA ARG A 94 -8.24 -18.14 -6.36
C ARG A 94 -7.01 -18.96 -6.77
N THR A 95 -7.21 -20.18 -7.28
CA THR A 95 -6.11 -21.00 -7.83
C THR A 95 -5.77 -20.60 -9.27
N VAL A 96 -6.70 -19.95 -9.97
CA VAL A 96 -6.54 -19.43 -11.33
C VAL A 96 -6.05 -17.99 -11.31
N SER A 97 -6.62 -17.16 -10.43
CA SER A 97 -6.27 -15.74 -10.28
C SER A 97 -6.53 -15.24 -8.87
N TRP A 98 -5.69 -14.37 -8.32
CA TRP A 98 -5.92 -13.75 -7.02
C TRP A 98 -5.43 -12.29 -6.94
N GLY A 99 -5.94 -11.60 -5.94
CA GLY A 99 -5.40 -10.35 -5.39
C GLY A 99 -5.84 -10.23 -3.93
N TYR A 100 -5.54 -9.10 -3.29
CA TYR A 100 -5.82 -8.91 -1.88
C TYR A 100 -7.29 -8.56 -1.62
N GLY A 101 -7.84 -9.11 -0.54
CA GLY A 101 -9.25 -9.04 -0.15
C GLY A 101 -10.24 -9.55 -1.21
N GLU A 102 -11.45 -8.99 -1.20
CA GLU A 102 -12.53 -9.38 -2.10
C GLU A 102 -12.35 -8.79 -3.50
N ARG A 103 -12.70 -9.56 -4.52
CA ARG A 103 -12.66 -9.08 -5.91
C ARG A 103 -13.66 -7.94 -6.11
N VAL A 104 -13.25 -6.89 -6.80
CA VAL A 104 -14.17 -5.82 -7.23
C VAL A 104 -15.07 -6.33 -8.36
N ARG A 105 -16.32 -5.88 -8.39
CA ARG A 105 -17.32 -6.36 -9.38
C ARG A 105 -17.15 -5.72 -10.75
N ASN A 106 -16.59 -4.52 -10.79
CA ASN A 106 -16.34 -3.76 -12.00
C ASN A 106 -15.18 -2.77 -11.77
N GLU A 107 -14.77 -2.12 -12.85
CA GLU A 107 -13.70 -1.12 -12.81
C GLU A 107 -14.07 0.12 -11.96
N ASP A 108 -15.34 0.52 -11.90
CA ASP A 108 -15.73 1.66 -11.06
C ASP A 108 -15.47 1.38 -9.58
N GLU A 109 -15.79 0.17 -9.11
CA GLU A 109 -15.51 -0.27 -7.75
C GLU A 109 -14.00 -0.36 -7.48
N PHE A 110 -13.19 -0.74 -8.48
CA PHE A 110 -11.72 -0.65 -8.37
C PHE A 110 -11.29 0.79 -8.07
N HIS A 111 -11.78 1.76 -8.84
CA HIS A 111 -11.40 3.17 -8.67
C HIS A 111 -11.93 3.77 -7.37
N GLU A 112 -13.14 3.40 -6.93
CA GLU A 112 -13.66 3.78 -5.62
C GLU A 112 -12.76 3.27 -4.50
N ARG A 113 -12.36 2.00 -4.57
CA ARG A 113 -11.49 1.38 -3.56
C ARG A 113 -10.08 1.98 -3.58
N PHE A 114 -9.44 2.04 -4.74
CA PHE A 114 -8.12 2.66 -4.92
C PHE A 114 -8.12 4.11 -4.42
N GLY A 115 -9.12 4.88 -4.82
CA GLY A 115 -9.30 6.27 -4.42
C GLY A 115 -9.45 6.41 -2.90
N GLY A 116 -10.30 5.60 -2.28
CA GLY A 116 -10.54 5.60 -0.84
C GLY A 116 -9.30 5.22 -0.02
N LEU A 117 -8.58 4.16 -0.41
CA LEU A 117 -7.34 3.75 0.26
C LEU A 117 -6.26 4.83 0.13
N THR A 118 -6.08 5.38 -1.08
CA THR A 118 -5.11 6.47 -1.32
C THR A 118 -5.47 7.73 -0.53
N GLU A 119 -6.77 8.03 -0.36
CA GLU A 119 -7.24 9.18 0.42
C GLU A 119 -6.88 9.08 1.90
N VAL A 120 -6.94 7.88 2.47
CA VAL A 120 -6.52 7.66 3.86
C VAL A 120 -5.06 8.04 4.05
N LEU A 121 -4.18 7.63 3.12
CA LEU A 121 -2.75 7.91 3.20
C LEU A 121 -2.45 9.39 2.95
N LEU A 122 -3.07 9.99 1.93
CA LEU A 122 -2.91 11.41 1.64
C LEU A 122 -3.44 12.30 2.77
N GLY A 123 -4.46 11.85 3.52
CA GLY A 123 -5.08 12.62 4.59
C GLY A 123 -4.35 12.61 5.93
N ASP A 124 -3.20 11.95 6.05
CA ASP A 124 -2.42 11.88 7.30
C ASP A 124 -1.20 12.82 7.22
N PRO A 125 -1.10 13.85 8.08
CA PRO A 125 0.04 14.79 8.10
C PRO A 125 1.39 14.14 8.42
N GLY A 126 1.42 12.96 9.05
CA GLY A 126 2.65 12.22 9.34
C GLY A 126 3.07 11.25 8.22
N MET A 127 2.23 11.02 7.22
CA MET A 127 2.46 10.06 6.14
C MET A 127 3.20 10.73 4.98
N PHE A 128 4.52 10.49 4.88
CA PHE A 128 5.33 11.16 3.84
C PHE A 128 5.22 10.53 2.45
N GLY A 129 4.59 9.36 2.32
CA GLY A 129 4.44 8.68 1.04
C GLY A 129 3.67 7.37 1.11
N TYR A 130 3.65 6.66 -0.02
CA TYR A 130 3.09 5.32 -0.14
C TYR A 130 3.64 4.63 -1.40
N CYS A 131 3.47 3.31 -1.49
CA CYS A 131 3.76 2.54 -2.68
C CYS A 131 2.65 1.51 -2.95
N TYR A 132 1.96 1.67 -4.08
CA TYR A 132 0.87 0.78 -4.48
C TYR A 132 1.42 -0.50 -5.11
N THR A 133 0.89 -1.65 -4.70
CA THR A 133 1.13 -2.93 -5.36
C THR A 133 -0.05 -3.25 -6.29
N GLN A 134 0.14 -3.53 -7.58
CA GLN A 134 1.40 -3.48 -8.34
C GLN A 134 1.22 -2.84 -9.71
N LEU A 135 2.33 -2.58 -10.39
CA LEU A 135 2.33 -1.93 -11.70
C LEU A 135 1.68 -2.82 -12.76
N THR A 136 2.01 -4.10 -12.82
CA THR A 136 1.52 -5.06 -13.82
C THR A 136 1.01 -6.30 -13.14
N ASP A 137 0.06 -7.00 -13.77
CA ASP A 137 -0.26 -8.37 -13.36
C ASP A 137 0.99 -9.26 -13.41
N VAL A 138 1.08 -10.21 -12.48
CA VAL A 138 2.18 -11.17 -12.40
C VAL A 138 1.62 -12.57 -12.24
N PHE A 139 1.67 -13.35 -13.34
CA PHE A 139 1.13 -14.71 -13.40
C PHE A 139 -0.33 -14.77 -12.88
N GLN A 140 -0.59 -15.51 -11.80
CA GLN A 140 -1.91 -15.61 -11.19
C GLN A 140 -2.29 -14.37 -10.37
N GLU A 141 -1.34 -13.54 -9.97
CA GLU A 141 -1.64 -12.32 -9.21
C GLU A 141 -2.10 -11.23 -10.18
N GLN A 142 -3.41 -10.98 -10.21
CA GLN A 142 -4.07 -10.10 -11.17
C GLN A 142 -4.58 -8.80 -10.51
N ASN A 143 -3.69 -8.12 -9.79
CA ASN A 143 -3.93 -6.85 -9.12
C ASN A 143 -3.08 -5.70 -9.69
N GLY A 144 -2.53 -5.87 -10.89
CA GLY A 144 -1.78 -4.85 -11.58
C GLY A 144 -2.64 -3.72 -12.13
N ILE A 145 -2.07 -2.51 -12.18
CA ILE A 145 -2.64 -1.35 -12.91
C ILE A 145 -2.66 -1.61 -14.43
N TYR A 146 -1.63 -2.29 -14.92
CA TYR A 146 -1.48 -2.75 -16.30
C TYR A 146 -1.56 -4.27 -16.37
N ARG A 147 -1.75 -4.79 -17.59
CA ARG A 147 -1.67 -6.22 -17.85
C ARG A 147 -0.23 -6.73 -17.74
N PHE A 148 -0.08 -8.06 -17.74
CA PHE A 148 1.21 -8.73 -17.74
C PHE A 148 2.14 -8.27 -18.88
N ASP A 149 1.58 -7.98 -20.06
CA ASP A 149 2.31 -7.49 -21.23
C ASP A 149 2.50 -5.95 -21.27
N ARG A 150 2.12 -5.26 -20.19
CA ARG A 150 2.11 -3.79 -20.02
C ARG A 150 1.10 -3.04 -20.88
N SER A 151 0.15 -3.74 -21.51
CA SER A 151 -0.99 -3.06 -22.14
C SER A 151 -1.96 -2.51 -21.09
N GLU A 152 -2.78 -1.55 -21.51
CA GLU A 152 -3.76 -0.89 -20.65
C GLU A 152 -4.80 -1.89 -20.12
N LYS A 153 -5.10 -1.77 -18.82
CA LYS A 153 -6.08 -2.60 -18.10
C LYS A 153 -7.13 -1.77 -17.38
N LEU A 154 -6.71 -0.63 -16.84
CA LEU A 154 -7.53 0.32 -16.09
C LEU A 154 -7.39 1.71 -16.68
N ASP A 155 -8.37 2.58 -16.43
CA ASP A 155 -8.29 4.01 -16.70
C ASP A 155 -7.20 4.67 -15.83
N VAL A 156 -6.01 4.80 -16.41
CA VAL A 156 -4.84 5.39 -15.75
C VAL A 156 -5.05 6.88 -15.45
N ALA A 157 -5.96 7.57 -16.15
CA ALA A 157 -6.26 8.97 -15.85
C ALA A 157 -6.97 9.09 -14.49
N ARG A 158 -7.87 8.16 -14.15
CA ARG A 158 -8.52 8.08 -12.83
C ARG A 158 -7.53 7.70 -11.73
N ILE A 159 -6.63 6.75 -11.99
CA ILE A 159 -5.54 6.39 -11.07
C ILE A 159 -4.64 7.59 -10.77
N ARG A 160 -4.26 8.34 -11.81
CA ARG A 160 -3.44 9.54 -11.68
C ARG A 160 -4.19 10.62 -10.89
N ALA A 161 -5.47 10.85 -11.18
CA ALA A 161 -6.26 11.86 -10.50
C ALA A 161 -6.38 11.56 -8.99
N ALA A 162 -6.54 10.30 -8.60
CA ALA A 162 -6.59 9.90 -7.20
C ALA A 162 -5.27 10.11 -6.44
N GLN A 163 -4.12 10.03 -7.13
CA GLN A 163 -2.78 10.23 -6.53
C GLN A 163 -2.33 11.69 -6.53
N LEU A 164 -2.83 12.53 -7.44
CA LEU A 164 -2.49 13.97 -7.53
C LEU A 164 -3.33 14.87 -6.62
N ARG A 165 -4.18 14.29 -5.75
CA ARG A 165 -4.85 15.06 -4.70
C ARG A 165 -3.79 15.58 -3.72
N PRO A 166 -3.92 16.83 -3.22
CA PRO A 166 -3.00 17.36 -2.21
C PRO A 166 -2.91 16.43 -1.00
N ALA A 167 -1.70 16.25 -0.47
CA ALA A 167 -1.50 15.50 0.77
C ALA A 167 -1.53 16.45 1.97
N ALA A 168 -2.06 16.01 3.11
CA ALA A 168 -2.11 16.79 4.34
C ALA A 168 -0.72 17.19 4.84
N ILE A 169 0.31 16.38 4.57
CA ILE A 169 1.71 16.71 4.89
C ILE A 169 2.28 17.88 4.05
N GLU A 170 1.65 18.21 2.92
CA GLU A 170 2.04 19.36 2.09
C GLU A 170 1.43 20.67 2.59
N GLU A 171 0.47 20.61 3.51
CA GLU A 171 -0.10 21.80 4.13
C GLU A 171 0.92 22.42 5.11
N PRO A 172 1.10 23.74 5.10
CA PRO A 172 2.01 24.41 6.03
C PRO A 172 1.52 24.22 7.47
N GLU A 173 2.45 24.01 8.41
CA GLU A 173 2.14 24.04 9.84
C GLU A 173 1.69 25.46 10.24
N ASP A 174 0.49 25.58 10.82
CA ASP A 174 -0.06 26.83 11.39
C ASP A 174 0.66 27.26 12.68
#